data_AF-A0A7K9HMX1-F1
#
_entry.id   AF-A0A7K9HMX1-F1
#
_cell.length_a   1.000
_cell.length_b   1.000
_cell.length_c   1.000
_cell.angle_alpha   90.00
_cell.angle_beta   90.00
_cell.angle_gamma   90.00
#
_symmetry.space_group_name_H-M   'P 1'
#
loop_
_entity.id
_entity.type
_entity.pdbx_description
1 polymer ?
#
loop_
_entity_poly.entity_id
_entity_poly.type
_entity_poly.pdbx_seq_one_letter_code
_entity_poly.pdbx_strand_id
1 'polypeptide(L)'
;AVGKSTFLKLLGATFPQWQLVTEPLAQWQKVPAGGTAEGSASVGSSNLLQMMYQEPTRWSYTFQTFSCLSRLKAMLEAPPEQPPGTPHPVWVFERSIYSDRY
;
A
#
# COMPACT_ATOMS: atom_id res chain seq x y z
N ALA A 1 -4.36 -6.84 15.36
CA ALA A 1 -4.72 -5.66 14.53
C ALA A 1 -5.36 -4.60 15.42
N VAL A 2 -4.98 -3.32 15.30
CA VAL A 2 -5.44 -2.22 16.17
C VAL A 2 -6.60 -1.38 15.56
N GLY A 3 -7.11 -1.76 14.38
CA GLY A 3 -8.30 -1.14 13.79
C GLY A 3 -8.07 0.11 12.91
N LYS A 4 -6.84 0.39 12.47
CA LYS A 4 -6.52 1.56 11.61
C LYS A 4 -7.40 1.67 10.36
N SER A 5 -7.54 0.56 9.61
CA SER A 5 -8.37 0.54 8.40
C SER A 5 -9.86 0.75 8.71
N THR A 6 -10.33 0.29 9.87
CA THR A 6 -11.70 0.56 10.34
C THR A 6 -11.90 2.03 10.65
N PHE A 7 -10.93 2.67 11.30
CA PHE A 7 -10.98 4.10 11.59
C PHE A 7 -10.93 4.95 10.30
N LEU A 8 -10.12 4.56 9.31
CA LEU A 8 -10.10 5.22 8.01
C LEU A 8 -11.46 5.14 7.30
N LYS A 9 -12.14 4.00 7.35
CA LYS A 9 -13.51 3.88 6.80
C LYS A 9 -14.47 4.88 7.45
N LEU A 10 -14.37 5.08 8.77
CA LEU A 10 -15.17 6.07 9.49
C LEU A 10 -14.83 7.50 9.05
N LEU A 11 -13.54 7.83 8.90
CA LEU A 11 -13.12 9.14 8.40
C LEU A 11 -13.63 9.42 6.99
N GLY A 12 -13.63 8.42 6.10
CA GLY A 12 -14.12 8.58 4.73
C GLY A 12 -15.63 8.79 4.67
N ALA A 13 -16.37 8.14 5.57
CA ALA A 13 -17.81 8.38 5.71
C ALA A 13 -18.12 9.76 6.31
N THR A 14 -17.26 10.27 7.21
CA THR A 14 -17.46 11.56 7.90
C THR A 14 -17.01 12.74 7.04
N PHE A 15 -15.95 12.57 6.26
CA PHE A 15 -15.35 13.60 5.41
C PHE A 15 -15.14 13.10 3.98
N PRO A 16 -16.19 13.09 3.13
CA PRO A 16 -16.12 12.54 1.78
C PRO A 16 -15.11 13.26 0.86
N GLN A 17 -14.74 14.50 1.20
CA GLN A 17 -13.76 15.31 0.46
C GLN A 17 -12.31 14.98 0.84
N TRP A 18 -12.07 14.22 1.91
CA TRP A 18 -10.73 13.82 2.32
C TRP A 18 -10.21 12.68 1.46
N GLN A 19 -8.92 12.72 1.15
CA GLN A 19 -8.24 11.67 0.42
C GLN A 19 -7.63 10.69 1.43
N LEU A 20 -8.08 9.45 1.38
CA LEU A 20 -7.63 8.39 2.27
C LEU A 20 -6.85 7.34 1.47
N VAL A 21 -5.59 7.14 1.83
CA VAL A 21 -4.70 6.19 1.17
C VAL A 21 -4.44 5.02 2.12
N THR A 22 -5.00 3.86 1.82
CA THR A 22 -4.84 2.64 2.64
C THR A 22 -3.53 1.92 2.36
N GLU A 23 -3.09 1.05 3.27
CA GLU A 23 -1.90 0.23 3.02
C GLU A 23 -2.11 -0.70 1.81
N PRO A 24 -1.11 -0.82 0.92
CA PRO A 24 -1.22 -1.65 -0.28
C PRO A 24 -1.09 -3.16 0.01
N LEU A 25 -1.84 -3.68 0.99
CA LEU A 25 -1.80 -5.09 1.43
C LEU A 25 -2.03 -6.06 0.27
N ALA A 26 -2.94 -5.71 -0.66
CA ALA A 26 -3.22 -6.53 -1.84
C ALA A 26 -1.99 -6.70 -2.73
N GLN A 27 -1.15 -5.66 -2.86
CA GLN A 27 0.09 -5.72 -3.64
C GLN A 27 1.12 -6.63 -2.98
N TRP A 28 1.15 -6.70 -1.65
CA TRP A 28 2.08 -7.56 -0.90
C TRP A 28 1.67 -9.03 -0.91
N GLN A 29 0.36 -9.30 -1.01
CA GLN A 29 -0.18 -10.66 -1.10
C GLN A 29 -0.18 -11.23 -2.52
N LYS A 30 -0.19 -10.36 -3.54
CA LYS A 30 -0.26 -10.74 -4.95
C LYS A 30 0.83 -10.04 -5.74
N VAL A 31 2.09 -10.37 -5.43
CA VAL A 31 3.23 -9.90 -6.23
C VAL A 31 3.23 -10.70 -7.54
N PRO A 32 3.18 -10.05 -8.72
CA PRO A 32 3.27 -10.75 -9.99
C PRO A 32 4.62 -11.49 -10.08
N ALA A 33 4.61 -12.82 -10.21
CA ALA A 33 5.83 -13.58 -10.48
C ALA A 33 6.18 -13.47 -11.96
N GLY A 34 6.81 -12.38 -12.34
CA GLY A 34 7.27 -12.18 -13.71
C GLY A 34 8.02 -10.87 -13.85
N GLY A 35 9.35 -10.96 -13.93
CA GLY A 35 10.11 -9.95 -14.65
C GLY A 35 9.55 -9.86 -16.06
N THR A 36 9.61 -8.67 -16.64
CA THR A 36 9.21 -8.34 -18.02
C THR A 36 9.92 -9.21 -19.06
N ALA A 37 9.52 -10.47 -19.18
CA ALA A 37 9.86 -11.37 -20.26
C ALA A 37 8.53 -11.88 -20.82
N GLU A 38 8.14 -11.27 -21.93
CA GLU A 38 7.03 -11.73 -22.76
C GLU A 38 7.15 -13.25 -23.01
N GLY A 39 6.09 -13.99 -22.71
CA GLY A 39 5.92 -15.32 -23.30
C GLY A 39 5.93 -16.56 -22.40
N SER A 40 5.56 -16.50 -21.11
CA SER A 40 5.19 -17.74 -20.42
C SER A 40 3.90 -17.63 -19.60
N ALA A 41 2.88 -18.34 -20.08
CA ALA A 41 1.59 -18.50 -19.44
C ALA A 41 1.71 -19.41 -18.21
N SER A 42 1.94 -18.80 -17.05
CA SER A 42 1.47 -19.23 -15.72
C SER A 42 2.12 -18.33 -14.66
N VAL A 43 1.80 -17.04 -14.70
CA VAL A 43 2.34 -16.08 -13.72
C VAL A 43 1.61 -16.30 -12.38
N GLY A 44 2.10 -17.24 -11.58
CA GLY A 44 1.64 -17.42 -10.20
C GLY A 44 1.82 -16.10 -9.42
N SER A 45 0.84 -15.69 -8.64
CA SER A 45 1.02 -14.57 -7.71
C SER A 45 1.75 -15.05 -6.45
N SER A 46 2.86 -14.42 -6.08
CA SER A 46 3.57 -14.75 -4.84
C SER A 46 3.09 -13.87 -3.69
N ASN A 47 2.87 -14.47 -2.52
CA ASN A 47 2.46 -13.76 -1.31
C ASN A 47 3.69 -13.42 -0.47
N LEU A 48 4.31 -12.27 -0.74
CA LEU A 48 5.53 -11.83 -0.07
C LEU A 48 5.31 -11.58 1.42
N LEU A 49 4.12 -11.13 1.81
CA LEU A 49 3.75 -10.98 3.22
C LEU A 49 3.81 -12.32 3.95
N GLN A 50 3.26 -13.37 3.34
CA GLN A 50 3.31 -14.72 3.91
C GLN A 50 4.74 -15.27 3.95
N MET A 51 5.54 -15.05 2.89
CA MET A 51 6.93 -15.49 2.83
C MET A 51 7.78 -14.82 3.93
N MET A 52 7.53 -13.55 4.24
CA MET A 52 8.16 -12.84 5.35
C MET A 52 7.83 -13.48 6.71
N TYR A 53 6.58 -13.86 6.94
CA TYR A 53 6.19 -14.54 8.17
C TYR A 53 6.72 -15.97 8.29
N GLN A 54 6.89 -16.68 7.16
CA GLN A 54 7.41 -18.05 7.14
C GLN A 54 8.92 -18.13 7.32
N GLU A 55 9.68 -17.28 6.61
CA GLU A 55 11.14 -17.29 6.65
C GLU A 55 11.70 -15.86 6.71
N PRO A 56 11.65 -15.20 7.88
CA PRO A 56 12.00 -13.79 8.03
C PRO A 56 13.48 -13.51 7.70
N THR A 57 14.40 -14.41 8.05
CA THR A 57 15.83 -14.27 7.73
C THR A 57 16.10 -14.15 6.23
N ARG A 58 15.24 -14.77 5.40
CA ARG A 58 15.35 -14.71 3.94
C ARG A 58 14.58 -13.54 3.34
N TRP A 59 13.39 -13.23 3.86
CA TRP A 59 12.43 -12.35 3.19
C TRP A 59 12.21 -11.00 3.86
N SER A 60 12.69 -10.76 5.08
CA SER A 60 12.48 -9.47 5.77
C SER A 60 13.02 -8.28 4.99
N TYR A 61 14.24 -8.34 4.46
CA TYR A 61 14.82 -7.24 3.68
C TYR A 61 14.01 -6.94 2.42
N THR A 62 13.65 -8.00 1.67
CA THR A 62 12.85 -7.90 0.45
C THR A 62 11.47 -7.33 0.74
N PHE A 63 10.79 -7.82 1.78
CA PHE A 63 9.47 -7.35 2.18
C PHE A 63 9.51 -5.90 2.65
N GLN A 64 10.45 -5.52 3.52
CA GLN A 64 10.56 -4.15 4.03
C GLN A 64 10.88 -3.14 2.92
N THR A 65 11.74 -3.51 1.97
CA THR A 65 12.05 -2.68 0.81
C THR A 65 10.81 -2.51 -0.06
N PHE A 66 10.08 -3.60 -0.34
CA PHE A 66 8.88 -3.58 -1.16
C PHE A 66 7.71 -2.84 -0.48
N SER A 67 7.50 -3.00 0.82
CA SER A 67 6.47 -2.30 1.58
C SER A 67 6.70 -0.80 1.60
N CYS A 68 7.95 -0.37 1.84
CA CYS A 68 8.32 1.05 1.83
C CYS A 68 8.14 1.67 0.43
N LEU A 69 8.62 1.00 -0.63
CA LEU A 69 8.49 1.50 -2.00
C LEU A 69 7.04 1.55 -2.47
N SER A 70 6.24 0.52 -2.19
CA SER A 70 4.81 0.50 -2.55
C SER A 70 4.03 1.60 -1.82
N ARG A 71 4.34 1.86 -0.54
CA ARG A 71 3.74 2.99 0.21
C ARG A 71 4.18 4.34 -0.36
N LEU A 72 5.47 4.53 -0.63
CA LEU A 72 5.98 5.76 -1.24
C LEU A 72 5.32 6.02 -2.59
N LYS A 73 5.17 4.99 -3.43
CA LYS A 73 4.48 5.09 -4.71
C LYS A 73 3.02 5.56 -4.53
N ALA A 74 2.28 4.94 -3.61
CA ALA A 74 0.90 5.35 -3.31
C ALA A 74 0.80 6.79 -2.77
N MET A 75 1.83 7.28 -2.07
CA MET A 75 1.91 8.67 -1.61
C MET A 75 2.23 9.67 -2.73
N LEU A 76 2.91 9.23 -3.79
CA LEU A 76 3.30 10.06 -4.94
C LEU A 76 2.29 9.99 -6.10
N GLU A 77 1.34 9.05 -6.08
CA GLU A 77 0.28 8.98 -7.07
C GLU A 77 -0.54 10.28 -7.07
N ALA A 78 -0.85 10.76 -8.28
CA ALA A 78 -1.48 12.05 -8.46
C ALA A 78 -2.84 12.10 -7.71
N PRO A 79 -3.18 13.25 -7.09
CA PRO A 79 -4.50 13.49 -6.55
C PRO A 79 -5.58 13.10 -7.57
N PRO A 80 -6.65 12.39 -7.18
CA PRO A 80 -7.85 12.40 -8.00
C PRO A 80 -8.31 13.84 -8.18
N GLU A 81 -8.79 14.20 -9.38
CA GLU A 81 -9.24 15.55 -9.69
C GLU A 81 -10.25 16.01 -8.62
N GLN A 82 -9.84 17.00 -7.82
CA GLN A 82 -10.73 17.55 -6.81
C GLN A 82 -11.66 18.54 -7.48
N PRO A 83 -12.95 18.55 -7.12
CA PRO A 83 -13.87 19.54 -7.65
C PRO A 83 -13.35 20.95 -7.33
N PRO A 84 -13.43 21.89 -8.30
CA PRO A 84 -12.92 23.24 -8.13
C PRO A 84 -13.59 23.91 -6.94
N GLY A 85 -12.78 24.53 -6.07
CA GLY A 85 -13.27 25.26 -4.89
C GLY A 85 -13.29 24.45 -3.58
N THR A 86 -12.66 23.29 -3.51
CA THR A 86 -12.43 22.57 -2.24
C THR A 86 -11.39 23.32 -1.39
N PRO A 87 -11.80 23.95 -0.27
CA PRO A 87 -10.85 24.67 0.57
C PRO A 87 -10.15 23.64 1.46
N HIS A 88 -8.85 23.45 1.23
CA HIS A 88 -7.93 22.61 2.02
C HIS A 88 -8.05 21.09 1.75
N PRO A 89 -7.30 20.55 0.76
CA PRO A 89 -7.21 19.11 0.56
C PRO A 89 -6.54 18.43 1.76
N VAL A 90 -7.27 17.57 2.47
CA VAL A 90 -6.73 16.74 3.55
C VAL A 90 -6.38 15.35 3.02
N TRP A 91 -5.16 14.91 3.30
CA TRP A 91 -4.64 13.60 2.92
C TRP A 91 -4.28 12.81 4.16
N VAL A 92 -4.87 11.63 4.29
CA VAL A 92 -4.61 10.73 5.40
C VAL A 92 -4.07 9.42 4.85
N PHE A 93 -2.87 9.07 5.29
CA PHE A 93 -2.21 7.84 4.91
C PHE A 93 -2.33 6.80 6.04
N GLU A 94 -2.68 5.57 5.68
CA GLU A 94 -2.57 4.45 6.60
C GLU A 94 -1.09 4.12 6.78
N ARG A 95 -0.55 4.55 7.93
CA ARG A 95 0.90 4.51 8.26
C ARG A 95 1.72 5.49 7.40
N SER A 96 3.03 5.47 7.60
CA SER A 96 3.99 6.35 6.92
C SER A 96 5.31 5.63 6.66
N ILE A 97 6.13 6.16 5.76
CA ILE A 97 7.49 5.64 5.52
C ILE A 97 8.35 5.58 6.80
N TYR A 98 8.05 6.43 7.78
CA TYR A 98 8.73 6.42 9.08
C TYR A 98 8.42 5.14 9.86
N SER A 99 7.17 4.71 9.86
CA SER A 99 6.74 3.50 10.57
C SER A 99 7.11 2.17 9.89
N ASP A 100 7.73 2.22 8.71
CA ASP A 100 8.38 1.06 8.08
C ASP A 100 9.84 0.92 8.54
N ARG A 101 10.47 2.02 8.96
CA ARG A 101 11.87 2.05 9.39
C ARG A 101 12.05 2.00 10.91
N TYR A 102 11.17 2.67 11.65
CA TYR A 102 11.20 2.83 13.11
C TYR A 102 9.99 2.13 13.74
#